data_AF-A0A9J6H758-F1
#
_entry.id   AF-A0A9J6H758-F1
#
_cell.length_a   1.000
_cell.length_b   1.000
_cell.length_c   1.000
_cell.angle_alpha   90.00
_cell.angle_beta   90.00
_cell.angle_gamma   90.00
#
_symmetry.space_group_name_H-M   'P 1'
#
loop_
_entity.id
_entity.type
_entity.pdbx_description
1 polymer ?
#
loop_
_entity_poly.entity_id
_entity_poly.type
_entity_poly.pdbx_seq_one_letter_code
_entity_poly.pdbx_strand_id
1 'polypeptide(L)'
;MPQKRHNFRNRPQVTYYYAVGAGNMAGRQIADAHLKACAYAGIKLYGSNSEAVLSQVGPLPGVQAGDHLWMSRYILLRVAEDFDLVVSFQPRPFLSADHPGNSGHINFSTKASREDGGINWIKKALRRLEATQDKHLKAYDPSEDRSNEGRLNGALLATPTRDFVADFCSRSTSVRIPRQTVCDGKGYLEDRRPGANVEPYRAMQALVETLCLDD
;
A
#
# COMPACT_ATOMS: atom_id res chain seq x y z
N MET A 1 -10.41 38.88 -9.93
CA MET A 1 -10.23 38.72 -8.47
C MET A 1 -9.11 37.72 -8.23
N PRO A 2 -8.09 38.02 -7.42
CA PRO A 2 -7.02 37.06 -7.15
C PRO A 2 -7.58 35.90 -6.32
N GLN A 3 -7.47 34.67 -6.84
CA GLN A 3 -7.85 33.47 -6.10
C GLN A 3 -6.99 33.40 -4.83
N LYS A 4 -7.64 33.43 -3.65
CA LYS A 4 -6.98 33.16 -2.37
C LYS A 4 -6.38 31.75 -2.44
N ARG A 5 -5.06 31.66 -2.62
CA ARG A 5 -4.31 30.41 -2.44
C ARG A 5 -4.66 29.87 -1.05
N HIS A 6 -5.38 28.76 -1.01
CA HIS A 6 -5.75 28.11 0.24
C HIS A 6 -4.47 27.56 0.88
N ASN A 7 -3.99 28.23 1.92
CA ASN A 7 -2.86 27.74 2.71
C ASN A 7 -3.33 26.55 3.55
N PHE A 8 -3.13 25.34 3.05
CA PHE A 8 -3.36 24.06 3.73
C PHE A 8 -2.42 23.81 4.95
N ARG A 9 -1.59 24.79 5.32
CA ARG A 9 -0.36 24.54 6.10
C ARG A 9 -0.54 24.12 7.56
N ASN A 10 -1.69 24.34 8.22
CA ASN A 10 -1.79 24.25 9.69
C ASN A 10 -3.04 23.53 10.26
N ARG A 11 -3.65 22.56 9.57
CA ARG A 11 -4.76 21.78 10.16
C ARG A 11 -4.28 20.41 10.68
N PRO A 12 -4.77 19.94 11.86
CA PRO A 12 -4.45 18.62 12.35
C PRO A 12 -4.82 17.53 11.34
N GLN A 13 -3.93 16.56 11.13
CA GLN A 13 -4.04 15.59 10.04
C GLN A 13 -5.31 14.75 10.01
N VAL A 14 -5.93 14.53 11.18
CA VAL A 14 -7.19 13.79 11.32
C VAL A 14 -8.30 14.39 10.43
N THR A 15 -8.18 15.66 10.05
CA THR A 15 -9.16 16.37 9.20
C THR A 15 -9.15 15.97 7.71
N TYR A 16 -8.19 15.18 7.24
CA TYR A 16 -8.06 14.79 5.82
C TYR A 16 -8.55 13.35 5.51
N TYR A 17 -8.70 12.49 6.54
CA TYR A 17 -9.16 11.11 6.36
C TYR A 17 -10.66 11.08 6.04
N TYR A 18 -11.03 10.47 4.91
CA TYR A 18 -12.40 10.37 4.39
C TYR A 18 -13.14 11.72 4.30
N ALA A 19 -12.41 12.82 4.18
CA ALA A 19 -12.97 14.15 4.29
C ALA A 19 -13.73 14.59 3.02
N VAL A 20 -14.63 15.56 3.18
CA VAL A 20 -15.39 16.22 2.10
C VAL A 20 -15.29 17.74 2.28
N GLY A 21 -15.32 18.46 1.15
CA GLY A 21 -15.29 19.93 1.11
C GLY A 21 -13.95 20.50 0.65
N ALA A 22 -14.01 21.64 -0.05
CA ALA A 22 -12.83 22.28 -0.66
C ALA A 22 -11.73 22.68 0.35
N GLY A 23 -12.11 22.93 1.60
CA GLY A 23 -11.16 23.24 2.68
C GLY A 23 -10.50 22.02 3.33
N ASN A 24 -10.91 20.81 2.97
CA ASN A 24 -10.44 19.56 3.57
C ASN A 24 -9.87 18.57 2.57
N MET A 25 -10.08 18.75 1.25
CA MET A 25 -9.61 17.81 0.24
C MET A 25 -9.05 18.53 -0.99
N ALA A 26 -7.75 18.32 -1.24
CA ALA A 26 -7.11 18.70 -2.48
C ALA A 26 -7.06 17.50 -3.45
N GLY A 27 -7.10 17.76 -4.75
CA GLY A 27 -6.81 16.75 -5.78
C GLY A 27 -7.88 15.68 -6.03
N ARG A 28 -9.09 15.78 -5.45
CA ARG A 28 -10.18 14.81 -5.68
C ARG A 28 -10.47 14.58 -7.17
N GLN A 29 -10.41 15.64 -7.98
CA GLN A 29 -10.66 15.55 -9.43
C GLN A 29 -9.70 14.59 -10.13
N ILE A 30 -8.44 14.52 -9.68
CA ILE A 30 -7.44 13.60 -10.22
C ILE A 30 -7.77 12.16 -9.82
N ALA A 31 -8.11 11.93 -8.55
CA ALA A 31 -8.49 10.59 -8.06
C ALA A 31 -9.76 10.08 -8.77
N ASP A 32 -10.77 10.94 -8.95
CA ASP A 32 -12.03 10.59 -9.63
C ASP A 32 -11.80 10.31 -11.13
N ALA A 33 -10.95 11.11 -11.80
CA ALA A 33 -10.58 10.90 -13.20
C ALA A 33 -9.77 9.60 -13.38
N HIS A 34 -8.80 9.35 -12.50
CA HIS A 34 -8.01 8.12 -12.47
C HIS A 34 -8.89 6.88 -12.29
N LEU A 35 -9.80 6.92 -11.31
CA LEU A 35 -10.75 5.83 -11.05
C LEU A 35 -11.59 5.50 -12.28
N LYS A 36 -12.14 6.52 -12.96
CA LYS A 36 -12.95 6.35 -14.18
C LYS A 36 -12.11 5.82 -15.34
N ALA A 37 -10.92 6.37 -15.56
CA ALA A 37 -10.02 5.95 -16.63
C ALA A 37 -9.56 4.49 -16.44
N CYS A 38 -9.22 4.10 -15.21
CA CYS A 38 -8.89 2.72 -14.86
C CYS A 38 -10.07 1.77 -15.08
N ALA A 39 -11.27 2.16 -14.64
CA ALA A 39 -12.47 1.36 -14.85
C ALA A 39 -12.76 1.15 -16.34
N TYR A 40 -12.64 2.20 -17.16
CA TYR A 40 -12.80 2.12 -18.61
C TYR A 40 -11.74 1.22 -19.26
N ALA A 41 -10.48 1.31 -18.82
CA ALA A 41 -9.39 0.47 -19.31
C ALA A 41 -9.46 -0.99 -18.82
N GLY A 42 -10.45 -1.34 -17.99
CA GLY A 42 -10.62 -2.69 -17.45
C GLY A 42 -9.71 -3.05 -16.28
N ILE A 43 -9.05 -2.06 -15.66
CA ILE A 43 -8.22 -2.28 -14.48
C ILE A 43 -9.10 -2.74 -13.31
N LYS A 44 -8.74 -3.85 -12.67
CA LYS A 44 -9.48 -4.37 -11.50
C LYS A 44 -9.14 -3.58 -10.25
N LEU A 45 -9.95 -2.55 -10.01
CA LEU A 45 -9.90 -1.74 -8.80
C LEU A 45 -10.82 -2.32 -7.73
N TYR A 46 -10.36 -2.31 -6.48
CA TYR A 46 -11.13 -2.66 -5.30
C TYR A 46 -11.82 -1.44 -4.68
N GLY A 47 -11.12 -0.30 -4.64
CA GLY A 47 -11.63 0.93 -4.05
C GLY A 47 -10.58 2.04 -3.95
N SER A 48 -11.00 3.21 -3.49
CA SER A 48 -10.14 4.36 -3.21
C SER A 48 -10.60 5.05 -1.92
N ASN A 49 -9.70 5.78 -1.27
CA ASN A 49 -10.00 6.63 -0.13
C ASN A 49 -9.24 7.97 -0.27
N SER A 50 -9.47 8.91 0.63
CA SER A 50 -8.91 10.26 0.51
C SER A 50 -7.40 10.35 0.61
N GLU A 51 -6.73 9.37 1.22
CA GLU A 51 -5.27 9.29 1.27
C GLU A 51 -4.70 8.69 -0.01
N ALA A 52 -5.47 7.83 -0.65
CA ALA A 52 -5.08 7.04 -1.79
C ALA A 52 -5.56 7.70 -3.10
N VAL A 53 -4.73 8.60 -3.63
CA VAL A 53 -4.91 9.13 -5.01
C VAL A 53 -4.87 7.98 -6.02
N LEU A 54 -4.02 6.97 -5.76
CA LEU A 54 -4.03 5.69 -6.49
C LEU A 54 -5.04 4.73 -5.86
N SER A 55 -6.01 4.27 -6.64
CA SER A 55 -6.98 3.25 -6.19
C SER A 55 -6.29 1.91 -5.88
N GLN A 56 -6.79 1.18 -4.87
CA GLN A 56 -6.35 -0.17 -4.53
C GLN A 56 -6.67 -1.14 -5.68
N VAL A 57 -5.67 -1.89 -6.13
CA VAL A 57 -5.79 -2.88 -7.21
C VAL A 57 -6.01 -4.28 -6.62
N GLY A 58 -6.85 -5.07 -7.29
CA GLY A 58 -7.12 -6.47 -6.93
C GLY A 58 -8.48 -6.71 -6.28
N PRO A 59 -8.70 -7.91 -5.71
CA PRO A 59 -7.79 -9.07 -5.70
C PRO A 59 -7.56 -9.66 -7.10
N LEU A 60 -6.33 -10.09 -7.39
CA LEU A 60 -5.91 -10.64 -8.68
C LEU A 60 -4.93 -11.80 -8.50
N PRO A 61 -4.93 -12.82 -9.38
CA PRO A 61 -4.01 -13.95 -9.29
C PRO A 61 -2.64 -13.62 -9.93
N GLY A 62 -1.56 -13.94 -9.20
CA GLY A 62 -0.19 -13.97 -9.73
C GLY A 62 0.22 -12.67 -10.44
N VAL A 63 0.83 -12.82 -11.61
CA VAL A 63 1.41 -11.71 -12.41
C VAL A 63 0.42 -10.59 -12.72
N GLN A 64 -0.88 -10.90 -12.82
CA GLN A 64 -1.91 -9.91 -13.15
C GLN A 64 -1.96 -8.77 -12.12
N ALA A 65 -1.68 -9.03 -10.84
CA ALA A 65 -1.65 -7.95 -9.85
C ALA A 65 -0.57 -6.90 -10.17
N GLY A 66 0.57 -7.33 -10.73
CA GLY A 66 1.62 -6.44 -11.22
C GLY A 66 1.21 -5.70 -12.49
N ASP A 67 0.66 -6.42 -13.48
CA ASP A 67 0.20 -5.83 -14.75
C ASP A 67 -0.80 -4.69 -14.49
N HIS A 68 -1.80 -4.97 -13.65
CA HIS A 68 -2.85 -4.02 -13.31
C HIS A 68 -2.33 -2.83 -12.49
N LEU A 69 -1.38 -3.05 -11.56
CA LEU A 69 -0.81 -1.96 -10.78
C LEU A 69 0.07 -1.04 -11.62
N TRP A 70 0.88 -1.60 -12.51
CA TRP A 70 1.70 -0.82 -13.45
C TRP A 70 0.84 0.03 -14.38
N MET A 71 -0.19 -0.57 -14.98
CA MET A 71 -1.10 0.18 -15.84
C MET A 71 -1.91 1.22 -15.07
N SER A 72 -2.33 0.92 -13.84
CA SER A 72 -2.96 1.90 -12.96
C SER A 72 -2.05 3.10 -12.68
N ARG A 73 -0.76 2.86 -12.38
CA ARG A 73 0.24 3.94 -12.19
C ARG A 73 0.46 4.76 -13.46
N TYR A 74 0.55 4.11 -14.62
CA TYR A 74 0.67 4.79 -15.91
C TYR A 74 -0.53 5.72 -16.16
N ILE A 75 -1.76 5.22 -15.98
CA ILE A 75 -2.98 6.02 -16.13
C ILE A 75 -2.97 7.19 -15.14
N LEU A 76 -2.52 6.99 -13.89
CA LEU A 76 -2.44 8.07 -12.90
C LEU A 76 -1.49 9.18 -13.35
N LEU A 77 -0.32 8.83 -13.88
CA LEU A 77 0.64 9.80 -14.42
C LEU A 77 0.03 10.57 -15.60
N ARG A 78 -0.60 9.87 -16.54
CA ARG A 78 -1.24 10.48 -17.71
C ARG A 78 -2.40 11.41 -17.34
N VAL A 79 -3.22 11.02 -16.36
CA VAL A 79 -4.27 11.88 -15.82
C VAL A 79 -3.65 13.10 -15.15
N ALA A 80 -2.61 12.93 -14.32
CA ALA A 80 -1.99 14.06 -13.62
C ALA A 80 -1.35 15.09 -14.57
N GLU A 81 -0.81 14.65 -15.71
CA GLU A 81 -0.30 15.53 -16.76
C GLU A 81 -1.38 16.48 -17.30
N ASP A 82 -2.63 16.02 -17.46
CA ASP A 82 -3.74 16.88 -17.92
C ASP A 82 -4.14 17.97 -16.89
N PHE A 83 -3.68 17.84 -15.63
CA PHE A 83 -3.91 18.81 -14.55
C PHE A 83 -2.64 19.59 -14.17
N ASP A 84 -1.56 19.49 -14.96
CA ASP A 84 -0.25 20.12 -14.67
C ASP A 84 0.32 19.71 -13.29
N LEU A 85 0.12 18.46 -12.88
CA LEU A 85 0.59 17.93 -11.61
C LEU A 85 1.65 16.85 -11.78
N VAL A 86 2.54 16.76 -10.80
CA VAL A 86 3.54 15.70 -10.69
C VAL A 86 3.11 14.71 -9.61
N VAL A 87 3.10 13.42 -9.96
CA VAL A 87 2.84 12.32 -9.00
C VAL A 87 4.18 11.79 -8.50
N SER A 88 4.32 11.70 -7.18
CA SER A 88 5.48 11.07 -6.55
C SER A 88 5.04 9.79 -5.84
N PHE A 89 5.70 8.68 -6.18
CA PHE A 89 5.56 7.41 -5.46
C PHE A 89 6.59 7.26 -4.34
N GLN A 90 7.35 8.32 -4.01
CA GLN A 90 8.34 8.27 -2.95
C GLN A 90 7.68 7.87 -1.61
N PRO A 91 8.24 6.91 -0.86
CA PRO A 91 7.67 6.49 0.42
C PRO A 91 7.60 7.60 1.46
N ARG A 92 8.50 8.59 1.38
CA ARG A 92 8.51 9.75 2.27
C ARG A 92 8.83 11.04 1.49
N PRO A 93 7.83 11.63 0.81
CA PRO A 93 8.04 12.84 0.01
C PRO A 93 8.18 14.11 0.88
N PHE A 94 7.63 14.07 2.10
CA PHE A 94 7.72 15.16 3.07
C PHE A 94 8.58 14.72 4.26
N LEU A 95 9.59 15.51 4.61
CA LEU A 95 10.52 15.21 5.71
C LEU A 95 9.99 15.59 7.10
N SER A 96 8.83 16.26 7.19
CA SER A 96 8.18 16.58 8.46
C SER A 96 7.74 15.30 9.19
N ALA A 97 7.92 15.27 10.51
CA ALA A 97 7.45 14.18 11.37
C ALA A 97 5.92 14.11 11.44
N ASP A 98 5.25 15.22 11.15
CA ASP A 98 3.80 15.31 11.20
C ASP A 98 3.12 14.73 9.98
N HIS A 99 3.85 14.31 8.93
CA HIS A 99 3.27 13.79 7.69
C HIS A 99 3.46 12.26 7.56
N PRO A 100 2.40 11.48 7.27
CA PRO A 100 2.54 10.05 7.07
C PRO A 100 3.33 9.80 5.78
N GLY A 101 4.07 8.70 5.76
CA GLY A 101 4.68 8.23 4.52
C GLY A 101 3.70 7.46 3.65
N ASN A 102 4.00 7.39 2.36
CA ASN A 102 3.21 6.65 1.37
C ASN A 102 3.58 5.17 1.41
N SER A 103 2.60 4.30 1.62
CA SER A 103 2.80 2.85 1.67
C SER A 103 2.26 2.13 0.43
N GLY A 104 2.79 0.94 0.17
CA GLY A 104 2.32 0.04 -0.88
C GLY A 104 1.93 -1.30 -0.27
N HIS A 105 0.96 -1.31 0.66
CA HIS A 105 0.58 -2.55 1.35
C HIS A 105 0.13 -3.63 0.35
N ILE A 106 0.55 -4.87 0.59
CA ILE A 106 0.22 -6.01 -0.27
C ILE A 106 -0.63 -7.00 0.54
N ASN A 107 -1.84 -7.28 0.04
CA ASN A 107 -2.67 -8.35 0.58
C ASN A 107 -2.35 -9.66 -0.15
N PHE A 108 -2.04 -10.71 0.59
CA PHE A 108 -1.62 -12.00 0.02
C PHE A 108 -2.45 -13.17 0.58
N SER A 109 -2.88 -14.07 -0.31
CA SER A 109 -3.55 -15.33 0.07
C SER A 109 -3.27 -16.43 -0.94
N THR A 110 -3.27 -17.66 -0.45
CA THR A 110 -3.22 -18.88 -1.27
C THR A 110 -4.56 -19.61 -1.19
N LYS A 111 -4.74 -20.66 -1.99
CA LYS A 111 -5.92 -21.53 -1.86
C LYS A 111 -6.02 -22.08 -0.42
N ALA A 112 -4.91 -22.60 0.11
CA ALA A 112 -4.83 -23.14 1.46
C ALA A 112 -5.15 -22.09 2.55
N SER A 113 -4.77 -20.83 2.36
CA SER A 113 -5.08 -19.79 3.36
C SER A 113 -6.56 -19.39 3.37
N ARG A 114 -7.30 -19.61 2.27
CA ARG A 114 -8.71 -19.26 2.12
C ARG A 114 -9.68 -20.39 2.46
N GLU A 115 -9.19 -21.62 2.58
CA GLU A 115 -9.97 -22.80 2.99
C GLU A 115 -10.08 -22.91 4.52
N ASP A 116 -10.98 -23.78 5.02
CA ASP A 116 -11.18 -23.96 6.45
C ASP A 116 -9.89 -24.40 7.15
N GLY A 117 -9.58 -23.74 8.27
CA GLY A 117 -8.30 -23.92 8.96
C GLY A 117 -7.13 -23.13 8.35
N GLY A 118 -7.37 -22.30 7.33
CA GLY A 118 -6.37 -21.48 6.65
C GLY A 118 -5.57 -20.55 7.56
N ILE A 119 -6.08 -20.21 8.74
CA ILE A 119 -5.34 -19.47 9.77
C ILE A 119 -4.04 -20.18 10.20
N ASN A 120 -4.00 -21.52 10.17
CA ASN A 120 -2.79 -22.28 10.50
C ASN A 120 -1.73 -22.12 9.41
N TRP A 121 -2.15 -22.07 8.15
CA TRP A 121 -1.26 -21.72 7.03
C TRP A 121 -0.70 -20.31 7.23
N ILE A 122 -1.54 -19.33 7.60
CA ILE A 122 -1.12 -17.94 7.84
C ILE A 122 -0.10 -17.88 8.98
N LYS A 123 -0.32 -18.58 10.09
CA LYS A 123 0.66 -18.66 11.20
C LYS A 123 2.02 -19.22 10.75
N LYS A 124 2.04 -20.24 9.87
CA LYS A 124 3.28 -20.77 9.29
C LYS A 124 3.93 -19.74 8.35
N ALA A 125 3.13 -19.05 7.53
CA ALA A 125 3.59 -18.00 6.64
C ALA A 125 4.30 -16.85 7.37
N LEU A 126 3.77 -16.44 8.54
CA LEU A 126 4.40 -15.39 9.36
C LEU A 126 5.84 -15.76 9.75
N ARG A 127 6.09 -17.00 10.19
CA ARG A 127 7.44 -17.46 10.56
C ARG A 127 8.41 -17.44 9.37
N ARG A 128 7.93 -17.77 8.16
CA ARG A 128 8.76 -17.70 6.94
C ARG A 128 9.07 -16.26 6.55
N LEU A 129 8.11 -15.34 6.69
CA LEU A 129 8.30 -13.92 6.40
C LEU A 129 9.24 -13.24 7.39
N GLU A 130 9.20 -13.65 8.65
CA GLU A 130 10.15 -13.24 9.69
C GLU A 130 11.56 -13.69 9.34
N ALA A 131 11.76 -14.98 9.07
CA ALA A 131 13.06 -15.55 8.72
C ALA A 131 13.66 -14.98 7.42
N THR A 132 12.83 -14.45 6.52
CA THR A 132 13.26 -13.88 5.24
C THR A 132 13.11 -12.36 5.17
N GLN A 133 13.02 -11.67 6.30
CA GLN A 133 12.74 -10.24 6.33
C GLN A 133 13.70 -9.40 5.46
N ASP A 134 15.01 -9.63 5.57
CA ASP A 134 16.01 -8.85 4.83
C ASP A 134 15.87 -9.01 3.31
N LYS A 135 15.51 -10.22 2.86
CA LYS A 135 15.21 -10.50 1.45
C LYS A 135 14.03 -9.65 0.98
N HIS A 136 12.97 -9.58 1.77
CA HIS A 136 11.76 -8.80 1.46
C HIS A 136 12.03 -7.29 1.46
N LEU A 137 12.74 -6.78 2.47
CA LEU A 137 13.08 -5.35 2.53
C LEU A 137 13.91 -4.91 1.33
N LYS A 138 14.87 -5.74 0.88
CA LYS A 138 15.63 -5.50 -0.38
C LYS A 138 14.74 -5.55 -1.62
N ALA A 139 13.81 -6.51 -1.69
CA ALA A 139 12.87 -6.60 -2.82
C ALA A 139 11.90 -5.40 -2.88
N TYR A 140 11.57 -4.82 -1.73
CA TYR A 140 10.65 -3.68 -1.61
C TYR A 140 11.31 -2.32 -1.81
N ASP A 141 12.64 -2.26 -1.96
CA ASP A 141 13.41 -1.05 -2.25
C ASP A 141 14.17 -1.22 -3.58
N PRO A 142 13.48 -1.08 -4.72
CA PRO A 142 14.08 -1.38 -6.02
C PRO A 142 15.24 -0.44 -6.41
N SER A 143 15.27 0.77 -5.82
CA SER A 143 16.30 1.79 -6.03
C SER A 143 17.53 1.60 -5.13
N GLU A 144 17.45 0.72 -4.12
CA GLU A 144 18.50 0.51 -3.11
C GLU A 144 18.97 1.80 -2.41
N ASP A 145 18.13 2.85 -2.47
CA ASP A 145 18.44 4.20 -2.00
C ASP A 145 17.97 4.42 -0.57
N ARG A 146 17.40 3.39 0.07
CA ARG A 146 16.84 3.43 1.43
C ARG A 146 15.70 4.43 1.55
N SER A 147 15.02 4.76 0.44
CA SER A 147 13.89 5.69 0.40
C SER A 147 12.74 5.28 1.33
N ASN A 148 12.62 3.99 1.63
CA ASN A 148 11.61 3.43 2.52
C ASN A 148 12.02 3.44 4.00
N GLU A 149 13.31 3.59 4.36
CA GLU A 149 13.76 3.61 5.77
C GLU A 149 13.12 4.75 6.56
N GLY A 150 13.03 5.94 5.94
CA GLY A 150 12.38 7.08 6.56
C GLY A 150 10.90 6.81 6.86
N ARG A 151 10.20 6.03 6.02
CA ARG A 151 8.80 5.67 6.26
C ARG A 151 8.71 4.63 7.37
N LEU A 152 9.49 3.56 7.30
CA LEU A 152 9.48 2.48 8.29
C LEU A 152 9.84 3.00 9.68
N ASN A 153 10.88 3.82 9.82
CA ASN A 153 11.28 4.38 11.11
C ASN A 153 10.40 5.56 11.58
N GLY A 154 9.32 5.88 10.87
CA GLY A 154 8.39 6.95 11.24
C GLY A 154 7.40 6.52 12.32
N ALA A 155 7.09 7.39 13.27
CA ALA A 155 6.19 7.07 14.39
C ALA A 155 4.70 6.94 14.00
N LEU A 156 4.29 7.47 12.83
CA LEU A 156 2.88 7.58 12.45
C LEU A 156 2.49 6.54 11.39
N LEU A 157 1.67 5.56 11.79
CA LEU A 157 1.06 4.51 10.93
C LEU A 157 2.06 3.57 10.23
N ALA A 158 3.34 3.61 10.59
CA ALA A 158 4.37 2.70 10.12
C ALA A 158 4.71 1.62 11.16
N THR A 159 5.49 0.63 10.74
CA THR A 159 6.08 -0.37 11.62
C THR A 159 7.20 0.28 12.42
N PRO A 160 7.08 0.50 13.74
CA PRO A 160 7.96 1.39 14.49
C PRO A 160 9.42 0.94 14.63
N THR A 161 9.79 -0.25 14.14
CA THR A 161 11.13 -0.82 14.29
C THR A 161 11.56 -1.60 13.05
N ARG A 162 12.88 -1.87 12.95
CA ARG A 162 13.42 -2.86 12.02
C ARG A 162 12.99 -4.29 12.39
N ASP A 163 12.43 -4.53 13.56
CA ASP A 163 12.06 -5.86 13.98
C ASP A 163 10.82 -6.34 13.23
N PHE A 164 10.80 -7.62 12.89
CA PHE A 164 9.60 -8.22 12.34
C PHE A 164 8.54 -8.28 13.44
N VAL A 165 7.45 -7.55 13.26
CA VAL A 165 6.27 -7.68 14.12
C VAL A 165 5.13 -8.17 13.26
N ALA A 166 4.43 -9.20 13.73
CA ALA A 166 3.16 -9.63 13.15
C ALA A 166 2.11 -9.71 14.24
N ASP A 167 0.96 -9.09 14.00
CA ASP A 167 -0.10 -9.01 15.00
C ASP A 167 -1.49 -9.03 14.37
N PHE A 168 -2.46 -9.43 15.18
CA PHE A 168 -3.87 -9.44 14.84
C PHE A 168 -4.41 -8.01 14.94
N CYS A 169 -5.02 -7.52 13.86
CA CYS A 169 -5.70 -6.22 13.80
C CYS A 169 -4.85 -4.95 14.02
N SER A 170 -3.60 -5.06 14.48
CA SER A 170 -2.73 -3.90 14.69
C SER A 170 -2.30 -3.27 13.38
N ARG A 171 -2.31 -1.93 13.32
CA ARG A 171 -1.80 -1.15 12.17
C ARG A 171 -0.31 -0.82 12.29
N SER A 172 0.28 -1.03 13.46
CA SER A 172 1.68 -0.71 13.78
C SER A 172 2.52 -1.99 13.80
N THR A 173 2.53 -2.69 12.67
CA THR A 173 3.11 -4.04 12.55
C THR A 173 3.65 -4.24 11.13
N SER A 174 4.64 -5.12 10.96
CA SER A 174 5.21 -5.46 9.64
C SER A 174 4.18 -6.21 8.80
N VAL A 175 3.51 -7.19 9.40
CA VAL A 175 2.47 -8.00 8.74
C VAL A 175 1.22 -8.04 9.62
N ARG A 176 0.11 -7.56 9.08
CA ARG A 176 -1.18 -7.54 9.79
C ARG A 176 -2.04 -8.71 9.35
N ILE A 177 -2.67 -9.38 10.32
CA ILE A 177 -3.79 -10.29 10.05
C ILE A 177 -5.10 -9.51 10.24
N PRO A 178 -5.92 -9.32 9.19
CA PRO A 178 -7.20 -8.65 9.31
C PRO A 178 -8.12 -9.32 10.33
N ARG A 179 -8.95 -8.53 11.04
CA ARG A 179 -9.91 -9.05 12.03
C ARG A 179 -10.80 -10.15 11.44
N GLN A 180 -11.31 -9.93 10.23
CA GLN A 180 -12.18 -10.89 9.56
C GLN A 180 -11.48 -12.23 9.33
N THR A 181 -10.21 -12.21 8.90
CA THR A 181 -9.40 -13.43 8.76
C THR A 181 -9.28 -14.22 10.06
N VAL A 182 -9.19 -13.52 11.20
CA VAL A 182 -9.14 -14.15 12.53
C VAL A 182 -10.49 -14.74 12.90
N CYS A 183 -11.57 -13.97 12.74
CA CYS A 183 -12.93 -14.41 13.05
C CYS A 183 -13.36 -15.63 12.22
N ASP A 184 -13.02 -15.65 10.93
CA ASP A 184 -13.40 -16.73 10.02
C ASP A 184 -12.43 -17.92 10.08
N GLY A 185 -11.29 -17.77 10.75
CA GLY A 185 -10.24 -18.78 10.79
C GLY A 185 -9.57 -19.05 9.43
N LYS A 186 -9.77 -18.17 8.44
CA LYS A 186 -9.26 -18.27 7.06
C LYS A 186 -9.31 -16.91 6.36
N GLY A 187 -8.50 -16.70 5.33
CA GLY A 187 -8.48 -15.48 4.54
C GLY A 187 -7.12 -15.11 3.98
N TYR A 188 -6.70 -13.87 4.23
CA TYR A 188 -5.47 -13.27 3.73
C TYR A 188 -4.66 -12.57 4.84
N LEU A 189 -3.38 -12.32 4.58
CA LEU A 189 -2.50 -11.44 5.38
C LEU A 189 -2.20 -10.14 4.61
N GLU A 190 -1.86 -9.07 5.32
CA GLU A 190 -1.45 -7.78 4.76
C GLU A 190 0.01 -7.50 5.13
N ASP A 191 0.90 -7.48 4.14
CA ASP A 191 2.29 -7.02 4.30
C ASP A 191 2.35 -5.49 4.17
N ARG A 192 2.80 -4.83 5.23
CA ARG A 192 2.82 -3.36 5.37
C ARG A 192 4.22 -2.76 5.20
N ARG A 193 5.21 -3.62 4.94
CA ARG A 193 6.62 -3.23 4.73
C ARG A 193 6.90 -2.52 3.39
N PRO A 194 6.20 -2.78 2.27
CA PRO A 194 6.50 -2.08 1.03
C PRO A 194 6.13 -0.59 1.07
N GLY A 195 7.00 0.24 0.51
CA GLY A 195 6.73 1.64 0.24
C GLY A 195 5.88 1.83 -1.02
N ALA A 196 5.37 3.04 -1.26
CA ALA A 196 4.54 3.31 -2.44
C ALA A 196 5.29 3.16 -3.78
N ASN A 197 6.62 3.23 -3.78
CA ASN A 197 7.49 3.00 -4.95
C ASN A 197 7.78 1.52 -5.22
N VAL A 198 7.20 0.60 -4.45
CA VAL A 198 7.43 -0.84 -4.62
C VAL A 198 7.26 -1.26 -6.08
N GLU A 199 8.21 -2.05 -6.58
CA GLU A 199 8.12 -2.72 -7.87
C GLU A 199 7.28 -4.00 -7.69
N PRO A 200 6.06 -4.08 -8.25
CA PRO A 200 5.15 -5.17 -7.91
C PRO A 200 5.62 -6.55 -8.34
N TYR A 201 6.36 -6.70 -9.45
CA TYR A 201 6.82 -8.04 -9.86
C TYR A 201 7.86 -8.60 -8.90
N ARG A 202 8.86 -7.79 -8.49
CA ARG A 202 9.87 -8.14 -7.49
C ARG A 202 9.23 -8.45 -6.14
N ALA A 203 8.27 -7.63 -5.72
CA ALA A 203 7.56 -7.83 -4.46
C ALA A 203 6.73 -9.14 -4.46
N MET A 204 5.99 -9.39 -5.54
CA MET A 204 5.22 -10.63 -5.70
C MET A 204 6.12 -11.85 -5.79
N GLN A 205 7.23 -11.76 -6.53
CA GLN A 205 8.22 -12.84 -6.62
C GLN A 205 8.75 -13.21 -5.23
N ALA A 206 9.18 -12.22 -4.44
CA ALA A 206 9.68 -12.46 -3.08
C ALA A 206 8.61 -13.13 -2.18
N LEU A 207 7.35 -12.72 -2.29
CA LEU A 207 6.23 -13.33 -1.56
C LEU A 207 5.97 -14.77 -2.00
N VAL A 208 5.91 -15.04 -3.32
CA VAL A 208 5.67 -16.38 -3.86
C VAL A 208 6.82 -17.32 -3.50
N GLU A 209 8.06 -16.89 -3.66
CA GLU A 209 9.24 -17.68 -3.29
C GLU A 209 9.22 -18.04 -1.80
N THR A 210 8.96 -17.06 -0.92
CA THR A 210 8.93 -17.29 0.54
C THR A 210 7.72 -18.08 1.01
N LEU A 211 6.56 -17.98 0.34
CA LEU A 211 5.30 -18.51 0.88
C LEU A 211 4.76 -19.73 0.15
N CYS A 212 5.15 -19.94 -1.10
CA CYS A 212 4.58 -20.97 -1.96
C CYS A 212 5.59 -21.98 -2.46
N LEU A 213 6.88 -21.64 -2.55
CA LEU A 213 7.92 -22.60 -2.87
C LEU A 213 8.43 -23.23 -1.57
N ASP A 214 8.77 -24.51 -1.63
CA ASP A 214 9.52 -25.17 -0.56
C ASP A 214 10.98 -24.72 -0.60
N ASP A 215 11.68 -24.85 0.54
CA ASP A 215 13.10 -24.51 0.64
C ASP A 215 13.97 -25.55 -0.11
#